data_AF-A0A645JJP0-F1
#
_entry.id   AF-A0A645JJP0-F1
#
_cell.length_a   1.000
_cell.length_b   1.000
_cell.length_c   1.000
_cell.angle_alpha   90.00
_cell.angle_beta   90.00
_cell.angle_gamma   90.00
#
_symmetry.space_group_name_H-M   'P 1'
#
loop_
_entity.id
_entity.type
_entity.pdbx_description
1 polymer ?
#
loop_
_entity_poly.entity_id
_entity_poly.type
_entity_poly.pdbx_seq_one_letter_code
_entity_poly.pdbx_strand_id
1 'polypeptide(L)'
;MDLLKAYTKGYIEAAGDTLTPAEKEYMPWGAKLMTFECGMRFLTDYLEGDTYFKIHREHQNLDRCRTQFKLVEEMERYWDDMNAYVRSIS
;
A
#
# COMPACT_ATOMS: atom_id res chain seq x y z
N MET A 1 -1.99 -5.99 -10.85
CA MET A 1 -3.24 -5.23 -11.06
C MET A 1 -4.49 -5.98 -10.62
N ASP A 2 -4.62 -7.30 -10.86
CA ASP A 2 -5.88 -8.03 -10.57
C ASP A 2 -6.30 -8.00 -9.10
N LEU A 3 -5.36 -8.18 -8.16
CA LEU A 3 -5.63 -8.11 -6.72
C LEU A 3 -6.13 -6.72 -6.29
N LEU A 4 -5.52 -5.66 -6.84
CA LEU A 4 -5.93 -4.29 -6.57
C LEU A 4 -7.35 -4.05 -7.07
N LYS A 5 -7.65 -4.48 -8.31
CA LYS A 5 -8.99 -4.35 -8.88
C LYS A 5 -10.04 -5.06 -8.03
N ALA A 6 -9.78 -6.30 -7.64
CA ALA A 6 -10.69 -7.10 -6.81
C ALA A 6 -10.92 -6.44 -5.45
N TYR A 7 -9.87 -5.96 -4.79
CA TYR A 7 -9.97 -5.31 -3.48
C TYR A 7 -10.72 -3.99 -3.56
N THR A 8 -10.32 -3.10 -4.47
CA THR A 8 -10.93 -1.78 -4.64
C THR A 8 -12.41 -1.90 -5.00
N LYS A 9 -12.77 -2.82 -5.90
CA LYS A 9 -14.17 -3.08 -6.25
C LYS A 9 -14.99 -3.50 -5.02
N GLY A 10 -14.55 -4.54 -4.30
CA GLY A 10 -15.27 -5.03 -3.13
C GLY A 10 -15.36 -3.99 -2.00
N TYR A 11 -14.31 -3.19 -1.81
CA TYR A 11 -14.30 -2.14 -0.79
C TYR A 11 -15.26 -0.99 -1.12
N ILE A 12 -15.27 -0.48 -2.37
CA ILE A 12 -16.18 0.60 -2.78
C ILE A 12 -17.63 0.12 -2.76
N GLU A 13 -17.90 -1.09 -3.26
CA GLU A 13 -19.26 -1.67 -3.24
C GLU A 13 -19.80 -1.81 -1.81
N ALA A 14 -18.95 -2.20 -0.85
CA ALA A 14 -19.34 -2.33 0.55
C ALA A 14 -19.45 -0.97 1.27
N ALA A 15 -18.57 -0.01 0.97
CA ALA A 15 -18.56 1.30 1.61
C ALA A 15 -19.68 2.23 1.10
N GLY A 16 -20.16 2.01 -0.13
CA GLY A 16 -21.31 2.70 -0.72
C GLY A 16 -21.17 4.22 -0.73
N ASP A 17 -22.20 4.89 -0.21
CA ASP A 17 -22.29 6.36 -0.13
C ASP A 17 -21.58 6.96 1.10
N THR A 18 -20.94 6.12 1.92
CA THR A 18 -20.22 6.58 3.12
C THR A 18 -18.94 7.33 2.75
N LEU A 19 -18.31 6.96 1.64
CA LEU A 19 -17.09 7.60 1.14
C LEU A 19 -17.43 8.80 0.28
N THR A 20 -16.80 9.93 0.57
CA THR A 20 -16.83 11.11 -0.28
C THR A 20 -16.18 10.82 -1.64
N PRO A 21 -16.52 11.59 -2.69
CA PRO A 21 -15.87 11.45 -4.00
C PRO A 21 -14.34 11.57 -3.92
N ALA A 22 -13.85 12.46 -3.05
CA ALA A 22 -12.42 12.62 -2.82
C ALA A 22 -11.80 11.35 -2.21
N GLU A 23 -12.38 10.78 -1.15
CA GLU A 23 -11.85 9.55 -0.53
C GLU A 23 -11.78 8.37 -1.50
N LYS A 24 -12.76 8.26 -2.41
CA LYS A 24 -12.72 7.26 -3.48
C LYS A 24 -11.55 7.53 -4.45
N GLU A 25 -11.38 8.76 -4.91
CA GLU A 25 -10.28 9.13 -5.82
C GLU A 25 -8.89 8.93 -5.19
N TYR A 26 -8.75 9.16 -3.88
CA TYR A 26 -7.48 9.02 -3.17
C TYR A 26 -7.09 7.57 -2.83
N MET A 27 -7.89 6.56 -3.17
CA MET A 27 -7.58 5.15 -2.86
C MET A 27 -6.23 4.64 -3.39
N PRO A 28 -5.83 4.87 -4.66
CA PRO A 28 -4.51 4.49 -5.15
C PRO A 28 -3.38 5.13 -4.33
N TRP A 29 -3.60 6.38 -3.93
CA TRP A 29 -2.65 7.14 -3.14
C TRP A 29 -2.54 6.63 -1.71
N GLY A 30 -3.68 6.34 -1.07
CA GLY A 30 -3.72 5.72 0.25
C GLY A 30 -3.00 4.38 0.27
N ALA A 31 -3.21 3.52 -0.73
CA ALA A 31 -2.50 2.26 -0.86
C ALA A 31 -0.97 2.47 -0.93
N LYS A 32 -0.51 3.36 -1.80
CA LYS A 32 0.92 3.67 -1.94
C LYS A 32 1.52 4.25 -0.65
N LEU A 33 0.84 5.21 -0.04
CA LEU A 33 1.30 5.87 1.18
C LEU A 33 1.46 4.86 2.32
N MET A 34 0.45 4.03 2.58
CA MET A 34 0.48 3.06 3.67
C MET A 34 1.60 2.03 3.48
N THR A 35 1.81 1.56 2.25
CA THR A 35 2.92 0.65 1.94
C THR A 35 4.28 1.33 2.16
N PHE A 36 4.43 2.58 1.71
CA PHE A 36 5.67 3.34 1.89
C PHE A 36 5.97 3.63 3.36
N GLU A 37 4.98 4.10 4.14
CA GLU A 37 5.10 4.33 5.58
C GLU A 37 5.55 3.05 6.31
N CYS A 38 4.91 1.92 6.00
CA CYS A 38 5.25 0.63 6.60
C CYS A 38 6.69 0.20 6.25
N GLY A 39 7.12 0.41 5.01
CA GLY A 39 8.50 0.17 4.57
C GLY A 39 9.51 1.02 5.33
N MET A 40 9.24 2.31 5.50
CA MET A 40 10.08 3.20 6.31
C MET A 40 10.17 2.73 7.77
N ARG A 41 9.04 2.31 8.37
CA ARG A 41 9.02 1.80 9.74
C ARG A 41 9.86 0.53 9.91
N PHE A 42 9.83 -0.39 8.95
CA PHE A 42 10.72 -1.56 8.96
C PHE A 42 12.19 -1.17 8.83
N LEU A 43 12.50 -0.18 7.99
CA LEU A 43 13.88 0.30 7.83
C LEU A 43 14.38 0.96 9.11
N THR A 44 13.58 1.83 9.72
CA THR A 44 13.91 2.48 10.99
C THR A 44 14.14 1.43 12.08
N ASP A 45 13.23 0.48 12.23
CA ASP A 45 13.37 -0.57 13.25
C ASP A 45 14.64 -1.41 13.03
N TYR A 46 14.97 -1.75 11.78
CA TYR A 46 16.23 -2.43 11.46
C TYR A 46 17.47 -1.61 11.86
N LEU A 47 17.47 -0.29 11.64
CA LEU A 47 18.57 0.59 12.01
C LEU A 47 18.66 0.80 13.53
N GLU A 48 17.54 0.69 14.25
CA GLU A 48 17.46 0.79 15.70
C GLU A 48 17.74 -0.54 16.43
N GLY A 49 18.02 -1.62 15.70
CA GLY A 49 18.36 -2.93 16.26
C GLY A 49 17.15 -3.84 16.54
N ASP A 50 16.09 -3.73 15.73
CA ASP A 50 14.91 -4.60 15.72
C ASP A 50 14.16 -4.64 17.07
N THR A 51 13.80 -3.47 17.61
CA THR A 51 13.20 -3.30 18.95
C THR A 51 11.68 -3.20 18.95
N TYR A 52 11.07 -2.85 17.81
CA TYR A 52 9.64 -2.64 17.67
C TYR A 52 8.93 -3.87 17.08
N PHE A 53 9.40 -4.37 15.93
CA PHE A 53 8.83 -5.54 15.27
C PHE A 53 9.55 -6.82 15.70
N LYS A 54 8.77 -7.83 16.09
CA LYS A 54 9.33 -9.15 16.37
C LYS A 54 9.99 -9.73 15.11
N ILE A 55 11.25 -10.14 15.28
CA ILE A 55 12.03 -10.86 14.28
C ILE A 55 12.28 -12.32 14.70
N HIS A 56 12.52 -13.17 13.72
CA HIS A 56 12.84 -14.59 13.85
C HIS A 56 14.20 -14.94 13.23
N ARG A 57 14.82 -13.99 12.52
CA ARG A 57 16.12 -14.13 11.87
C ARG A 57 16.75 -12.76 11.67
N GLU A 58 18.06 -12.75 11.52
CA GLU A 58 18.82 -11.54 11.17
C GLU A 58 18.31 -10.94 9.84
N HIS A 59 18.36 -9.61 9.76
CA HIS A 59 17.92 -8.80 8.61
C HIS A 59 16.45 -8.97 8.20
N GLN A 60 15.59 -9.55 9.03
CA GLN A 60 14.18 -9.76 8.65
C GLN A 60 13.45 -8.45 8.37
N ASN A 61 13.66 -7.41 9.17
CA ASN A 61 13.05 -6.10 8.92
C ASN A 61 13.61 -5.42 7.68
N LEU A 62 14.90 -5.60 7.37
CA LEU A 62 15.48 -5.12 6.11
C LEU A 62 14.81 -5.78 4.89
N ASP A 63 14.55 -7.10 4.93
CA ASP A 63 13.87 -7.79 3.84
C ASP A 63 12.38 -7.41 3.72
N ARG A 64 11.71 -7.18 4.86
CA ARG A 64 10.35 -6.62 4.89
C ARG A 64 10.32 -5.24 4.22
N CYS A 65 11.25 -4.35 4.57
CA CYS A 65 11.42 -3.03 3.96
C CYS A 65 11.58 -3.13 2.43
N ARG A 66 12.53 -3.96 1.95
CA ARG A 66 12.75 -4.18 0.51
C ARG A 66 11.49 -4.62 -0.23
N THR A 67 10.68 -5.47 0.40
CA THR A 67 9.42 -5.92 -0.18
C THR A 67 8.41 -4.78 -0.29
N GLN A 68 8.27 -3.96 0.75
CA GLN A 68 7.38 -2.78 0.70
C GLN A 68 7.83 -1.78 -0.37
N PHE A 69 9.13 -1.50 -0.49
CA PHE A 69 9.62 -0.58 -1.51
C PHE A 69 9.48 -1.13 -2.93
N LYS A 70 9.64 -2.45 -3.12
CA LYS A 70 9.36 -3.06 -4.41
C LYS A 70 7.88 -2.92 -4.81
N LEU A 71 6.98 -3.09 -3.85
CA LEU A 71 5.55 -2.87 -4.08
C LEU A 71 5.24 -1.42 -4.43
N VAL A 72 5.86 -0.44 -3.75
CA VAL A 72 5.72 0.99 -4.09
C VAL A 72 6.21 1.26 -5.51
N GLU A 73 7.39 0.74 -5.89
CA GLU A 73 7.93 0.87 -7.25
C GLU A 73 6.95 0.30 -8.31
N GLU A 74 6.33 -0.85 -8.02
CA GLU A 74 5.31 -1.43 -8.90
C GLU A 74 4.04 -0.58 -8.95
N MET A 75 3.56 -0.06 -7.83
CA MET A 75 2.41 0.86 -7.81
C MET A 75 2.69 2.14 -8.60
N GLU A 76 3.91 2.64 -8.57
CA GLU A 76 4.33 3.80 -9.38
C GLU A 76 4.39 3.46 -10.86
N ARG A 77 4.84 2.25 -11.21
CA ARG A 77 4.84 1.77 -12.59
C ARG A 77 3.43 1.62 -13.17
N TYR A 78 2.47 1.19 -12.37
CA TYR A 78 1.06 1.04 -12.77
C TYR A 78 0.18 2.21 -12.31
N TRP A 79 0.78 3.37 -11.98
CA TRP A 79 0.08 4.47 -11.33
C TRP A 79 -1.10 4.97 -12.16
N ASP A 80 -0.89 5.19 -13.45
CA ASP A 80 -1.95 5.68 -14.34
C ASP A 80 -3.08 4.66 -14.49
N ASP A 81 -2.74 3.37 -14.61
CA ASP A 81 -3.72 2.28 -14.69
C ASP A 81 -4.55 2.15 -13.40
N MET A 82 -3.91 2.32 -12.23
CA MET A 82 -4.56 2.30 -10.93
C MET A 82 -5.56 3.45 -10.80
N ASN A 83 -5.15 4.67 -11.15
CA ASN A 83 -6.02 5.85 -11.11
C ASN A 83 -7.17 5.74 -12.13
N ALA A 84 -6.89 5.30 -13.36
CA ALA A 84 -7.91 5.09 -14.37
C ALA A 84 -8.95 4.06 -13.93
N TYR A 85 -8.51 2.96 -13.31
CA TYR A 85 -9.42 1.95 -12.80
C TYR A 85 -10.31 2.49 -11.67
N VAL A 86 -9.74 3.15 -10.67
CA VAL A 86 -10.51 3.72 -9.56
C VAL A 86 -11.53 4.74 -10.06
N ARG A 87 -11.15 5.64 -10.96
CA ARG A 87 -12.07 6.59 -11.60
C ARG A 87 -13.19 5.93 -12.40
N SER A 88 -12.97 4.73 -12.94
CA SER A 88 -14.00 4.00 -13.68
C SER A 88 -15.07 3.35 -12.79
N ILE A 89 -14.82 3.23 -11.49
CA ILE A 89 -15.72 2.54 -10.54
C ILE A 89 -16.12 3.41 -9.32
N SER A 90 -15.63 4.65 -9.25
CA SER A 90 -15.96 5.62 -8.21
C SER A 90 -17.15 6.48 -8.61
#